data_AF-A0A6C0DHD0-F1
#
_entry.id   AF-A0A6C0DHD0-F1
#
_cell.length_a   1.000
_cell.length_b   1.000
_cell.length_c   1.000
_cell.angle_alpha   90.00
_cell.angle_beta   90.00
_cell.angle_gamma   90.00
#
_symmetry.space_group_name_H-M   'P 1'
#
loop_
_entity.id
_entity.type
_entity.pdbx_description
1 polymer ?
#
loop_
_entity_poly.entity_id
_entity_poly.type
_entity_poly.pdbx_seq_one_letter_code
_entity_poly.pdbx_strand_id
1 'polypeptide(L)'
;MKFSYIPQDLLHVILDYDGRIKYKNGKYVNIIHKNDERYNIIKLVISKKIEILKETELSGSGFYFEFGFDTCANVGLVYDYNFSYENKFEICYYDTRNNGWIQIRTYL
;
A
#
# COMPACT_ATOMS: atom_id res chain seq x y z
N MET A 1 -1.50 16.04 7.78
CA MET A 1 -1.33 16.68 6.44
C MET A 1 -2.68 17.25 5.99
N LYS A 2 -2.75 18.56 5.72
CA LYS A 2 -3.86 19.14 4.94
C LYS A 2 -3.53 18.93 3.47
N PHE A 3 -4.31 18.14 2.74
CA PHE A 3 -4.22 18.13 1.28
C PHE A 3 -4.66 19.52 0.81
N SER A 4 -3.68 20.33 0.39
CA SER A 4 -3.90 21.60 -0.28
C SER A 4 -4.62 21.34 -1.60
N TYR A 5 -5.93 21.60 -1.58
CA TYR A 5 -6.87 21.77 -2.68
C TYR A 5 -6.47 21.10 -4.01
N ILE A 6 -6.94 19.86 -4.23
CA ILE A 6 -6.91 19.25 -5.56
C ILE A 6 -7.95 19.98 -6.43
N PRO A 7 -7.57 20.52 -7.61
CA PRO A 7 -8.54 21.11 -8.54
C PRO A 7 -9.67 20.15 -8.85
N GLN A 8 -10.89 20.66 -8.91
CA GLN A 8 -12.09 19.84 -9.02
C GLN A 8 -12.08 18.93 -10.26
N ASP A 9 -11.55 19.42 -11.39
CA ASP A 9 -11.41 18.64 -12.63
C ASP A 9 -10.45 17.46 -12.47
N LEU A 10 -9.33 17.65 -11.76
CA LEU A 10 -8.37 16.58 -11.45
C LEU A 10 -8.99 15.54 -10.50
N LEU A 11 -9.76 16.00 -9.51
CA LEU A 11 -10.48 15.11 -8.59
C LEU A 11 -11.50 14.26 -9.37
N HIS A 12 -12.22 14.83 -10.33
CA HIS A 12 -13.14 14.09 -11.20
C HIS A 12 -12.41 13.01 -12.01
N VAL A 13 -11.29 13.34 -12.65
CA VAL A 13 -10.49 12.37 -13.43
C VAL A 13 -9.97 11.22 -12.56
N ILE A 14 -9.47 11.51 -11.35
CA ILE A 14 -8.97 10.48 -10.43
C ILE A 14 -10.10 9.54 -9.98
N LEU A 15 -11.27 10.09 -9.65
CA LEU A 15 -12.41 9.30 -9.16
C LEU A 15 -13.09 8.51 -10.28
N ASP A 16 -13.16 9.07 -11.50
CA ASP A 16 -13.64 8.34 -12.68
C ASP A 16 -12.67 7.21 -13.05
N TYR A 17 -11.35 7.40 -12.88
CA TYR A 17 -10.36 6.33 -13.07
C TYR A 17 -10.51 5.20 -12.03
N ASP A 18 -10.87 5.50 -10.78
CA ASP A 18 -11.20 4.48 -9.78
C ASP A 18 -12.43 3.64 -10.19
N GLY A 19 -13.29 4.17 -11.06
CA GLY A 19 -14.42 3.45 -11.69
C GLY A 19 -15.56 3.06 -10.74
N ARG A 20 -15.41 3.39 -9.44
CA ARG A 20 -16.38 3.07 -8.37
C ARG A 20 -17.25 4.25 -8.00
N ILE A 21 -16.76 5.47 -8.23
CA ILE A 21 -17.39 6.73 -7.84
C ILE A 21 -17.67 7.51 -9.11
N LYS A 22 -18.89 8.02 -9.25
CA LYS A 22 -19.29 8.91 -10.35
C LYS A 22 -19.76 10.22 -9.79
N TYR A 23 -19.42 11.32 -10.45
CA TYR A 23 -20.03 12.60 -10.17
C TYR A 23 -21.37 12.73 -10.90
N LYS A 24 -22.46 12.91 -10.15
CA LYS A 24 -23.82 13.09 -10.69
C LYS A 24 -24.57 14.12 -9.85
N ASN A 25 -25.17 15.11 -10.51
CA ASN A 25 -25.99 16.16 -9.88
C ASN A 25 -25.29 16.89 -8.71
N GLY A 26 -24.02 17.27 -8.89
CA GLY A 26 -23.27 17.99 -7.86
C GLY A 26 -22.75 17.13 -6.70
N LYS A 27 -22.91 15.80 -6.77
CA LYS A 27 -22.50 14.86 -5.70
C LYS A 27 -21.75 13.66 -6.26
N TYR A 28 -20.78 13.17 -5.50
CA TYR A 28 -20.14 11.89 -5.78
C TYR A 28 -21.01 10.75 -5.25
N VAL A 29 -21.32 9.78 -6.12
CA VAL A 29 -22.14 8.60 -5.79
C VAL A 29 -21.39 7.33 -6.15
N ASN A 30 -21.53 6.29 -5.33
CA ASN A 30 -21.01 4.97 -5.65
C ASN A 30 -21.82 4.37 -6.81
N ILE A 31 -21.12 3.95 -7.86
CA ILE A 31 -21.69 3.28 -9.04
C ILE A 31 -21.92 1.80 -8.74
N ILE A 32 -21.04 1.20 -7.93
CA ILE A 32 -21.14 -0.20 -7.53
C ILE A 32 -22.17 -0.30 -6.43
N HIS A 33 -23.31 -0.93 -6.75
CA HIS A 33 -24.34 -1.22 -5.77
C HIS A 33 -23.77 -2.19 -4.71
N LYS A 34 -24.22 -2.08 -3.45
CA LYS A 34 -23.76 -2.95 -2.34
C LYS A 34 -23.97 -4.45 -2.56
N ASN A 35 -24.86 -4.82 -3.50
CA ASN A 35 -25.16 -6.21 -3.87
C ASN A 35 -24.48 -6.65 -5.18
N ASP A 36 -23.64 -5.80 -5.78
CA ASP A 36 -22.87 -6.13 -6.98
C ASP A 36 -21.69 -7.03 -6.60
N GLU A 37 -21.43 -8.09 -7.37
CA GLU A 37 -20.38 -9.06 -7.06
C GLU A 37 -18.98 -8.43 -7.00
N ARG A 38 -18.74 -7.33 -7.71
CA ARG A 38 -17.48 -6.57 -7.63
C ARG A 38 -17.23 -6.02 -6.24
N TYR A 39 -18.29 -5.77 -5.46
CA TYR A 39 -18.17 -5.36 -4.06
C TYR A 39 -17.46 -6.43 -3.22
N ASN A 40 -17.69 -7.72 -3.48
CA ASN A 40 -17.01 -8.80 -2.78
C ASN A 40 -15.52 -8.83 -3.10
N ILE A 41 -15.15 -8.61 -4.36
CA ILE A 41 -13.74 -8.53 -4.80
C ILE A 41 -13.05 -7.32 -4.16
N ILE A 42 -13.69 -6.15 -4.22
CA ILE A 42 -13.15 -4.90 -3.66
C ILE A 42 -13.00 -5.00 -2.15
N LYS A 43 -13.99 -5.58 -1.46
CA LYS A 43 -13.93 -5.80 -0.01
C LYS A 43 -12.71 -6.62 0.36
N LEU A 44 -12.43 -7.70 -0.35
CA LEU A 44 -11.23 -8.51 -0.14
C LEU A 44 -9.94 -7.70 -0.36
N VAL A 45 -9.86 -6.91 -1.42
CA VAL A 45 -8.69 -6.06 -1.71
C VAL A 45 -8.48 -5.00 -0.62
N ILE A 46 -9.55 -4.35 -0.16
CA ILE A 46 -9.50 -3.36 0.92
C ILE A 46 -9.06 -4.03 2.23
N SER A 47 -9.66 -5.16 2.59
CA SER A 47 -9.25 -5.92 3.79
C SER A 47 -7.78 -6.31 3.74
N LYS A 48 -7.27 -6.80 2.61
CA LYS A 48 -5.84 -7.10 2.43
C LYS A 48 -4.96 -5.87 2.62
N LYS A 49 -5.34 -4.73 2.04
CA LYS A 49 -4.60 -3.46 2.20
C LYS A 49 -4.60 -2.98 3.67
N ILE A 50 -5.71 -3.15 4.38
CA ILE A 50 -5.80 -2.81 5.81
C ILE A 50 -4.85 -3.68 6.63
N GLU A 51 -4.81 -5.00 6.40
CA GLU A 51 -3.89 -5.89 7.12
C GLU A 51 -2.43 -5.53 6.83
N ILE A 52 -2.05 -5.30 5.57
CA ILE A 52 -0.69 -4.85 5.21
C ILE A 52 -0.33 -3.55 5.94
N LEU A 53 -1.25 -2.58 5.98
CA LEU A 53 -1.02 -1.29 6.64
C LEU A 53 -0.87 -1.40 8.16
N LYS A 54 -1.42 -2.43 8.82
CA LYS A 54 -1.20 -2.64 10.27
C LYS A 54 0.25 -3.02 10.57
N GLU A 55 0.86 -3.80 9.69
CA GLU A 55 2.24 -4.27 9.80
C GLU A 55 3.26 -3.32 9.11
N THR A 56 2.77 -2.22 8.52
CA THR A 56 3.62 -1.22 7.89
C THR A 56 3.87 -0.06 8.85
N GLU A 57 5.13 0.24 9.14
CA GLU A 57 5.51 1.46 9.85
C GLU A 57 5.53 2.63 8.87
N LEU A 58 4.84 3.73 9.22
CA LEU A 58 4.79 4.93 8.39
C LEU A 58 5.59 6.05 9.07
N SER A 59 6.52 6.67 8.34
CA SER A 59 7.36 7.76 8.86
C SER A 59 7.43 8.92 7.87
N GLY A 60 6.69 10.00 8.13
CA GLY A 60 6.67 11.19 7.27
C GLY A 60 6.22 10.85 5.84
N SER A 61 7.14 10.99 4.87
CA SER A 61 6.94 10.62 3.46
C SER A 61 7.39 9.19 3.11
N GLY A 62 7.79 8.41 4.11
CA GLY A 62 8.33 7.05 3.96
C GLY A 62 7.50 5.97 4.64
N PHE A 63 7.88 4.72 4.36
CA PHE A 63 7.31 3.53 4.99
C PHE A 63 8.35 2.42 5.14
N TYR A 64 8.13 1.54 6.10
CA TYR A 64 8.84 0.28 6.28
C TYR A 64 7.81 -0.85 6.38
N PHE A 65 7.93 -1.83 5.50
CA PHE A 65 7.06 -3.00 5.47
C PHE A 65 7.92 -4.26 5.42
N GLU A 66 7.71 -5.15 6.39
CA GLU A 66 8.45 -6.40 6.51
C GLU A 66 7.50 -7.59 6.64
N PHE A 67 7.89 -8.72 6.05
CA PHE A 67 7.23 -10.00 6.31
C PHE A 67 8.23 -11.16 6.28
N GLY A 68 8.04 -12.09 7.21
CA GLY A 68 8.74 -13.37 7.25
C GLY A 68 8.04 -14.42 6.40
N PHE A 69 8.78 -15.47 6.02
CA PHE A 69 8.21 -16.63 5.35
C PHE A 69 7.81 -17.72 6.35
N ASP A 70 6.52 -18.07 6.40
CA ASP A 70 5.99 -19.08 7.33
C ASP A 70 6.69 -20.44 7.23
N THR A 71 7.07 -20.85 6.01
CA THR A 71 7.76 -22.12 5.75
C THR A 71 9.26 -22.07 6.03
N CYS A 72 9.80 -20.89 6.34
CA CYS A 72 11.23 -20.66 6.49
C CYS A 72 11.49 -19.58 7.55
N ALA A 73 11.41 -19.98 8.82
CA ALA A 73 11.67 -19.10 9.95
C ALA A 73 13.02 -18.37 9.82
N ASN A 74 13.07 -17.13 10.32
CA ASN A 74 14.26 -16.26 10.29
C ASN A 74 14.70 -15.83 8.88
N VAL A 75 13.78 -15.89 7.91
CA VAL A 75 13.97 -15.39 6.55
C VAL A 75 12.78 -14.53 6.16
N GLY A 76 13.04 -13.41 5.49
CA GLY A 76 11.98 -12.49 5.08
C GLY A 76 12.39 -11.47 4.04
N LEU A 77 11.43 -10.63 3.71
CA LEU A 77 11.58 -9.51 2.79
C LEU A 77 11.16 -8.21 3.46
N VAL A 78 11.89 -7.15 3.13
CA VAL A 78 11.65 -5.78 3.57
C VAL A 78 11.49 -4.89 2.34
N TYR A 79 10.49 -4.02 2.40
CA TYR A 79 10.29 -2.90 1.50
C TYR A 79 10.41 -1.62 2.34
N ASP A 80 11.47 -0.86 2.09
CA ASP A 80 11.77 0.38 2.80
C ASP A 80 11.77 1.51 1.78
N TYR A 81 10.90 2.49 1.96
CA TYR A 81 11.01 3.74 1.23
C TYR A 81 11.21 4.88 2.20
N ASN A 82 12.32 5.59 2.08
CA ASN A 82 12.57 6.81 2.84
C ASN A 82 12.49 6.60 4.37
N PHE A 83 12.72 5.37 4.85
CA PHE A 83 12.73 5.01 6.26
C PHE A 83 14.16 4.84 6.76
N SER A 84 14.98 4.01 6.10
CA SER A 84 16.42 3.89 6.41
C SER A 84 17.26 4.98 5.77
N TYR A 85 16.95 5.35 4.51
CA TYR A 85 17.72 6.33 3.74
C TYR A 85 16.78 7.27 2.98
N GLU A 86 17.11 8.56 3.00
CA GLU A 86 16.29 9.58 2.35
C GLU A 86 16.20 9.37 0.83
N ASN A 87 14.99 9.45 0.27
CA ASN A 87 14.69 9.30 -1.16
C ASN A 87 15.24 8.00 -1.78
N LYS A 88 15.26 6.91 -1.00
CA LYS A 88 15.64 5.58 -1.48
C LYS A 88 14.52 4.60 -1.26
N PHE A 89 14.24 3.82 -2.30
CA PHE A 89 13.41 2.63 -2.21
C PHE A 89 14.33 1.41 -2.17
N GLU A 90 14.41 0.75 -1.03
CA GLU A 90 15.15 -0.50 -0.83
C GLU A 90 14.19 -1.69 -0.81
N ILE A 91 14.58 -2.75 -1.52
CA ILE A 91 14.04 -4.10 -1.36
C ILE A 91 15.17 -4.93 -0.77
N CYS A 92 14.96 -5.47 0.43
CA CYS A 92 15.96 -6.26 1.14
C CYS A 92 15.43 -7.65 1.46
N TYR A 93 16.13 -8.68 1.00
CA TYR A 93 16.00 -10.03 1.53
C TYR A 93 16.93 -10.18 2.72
N TYR A 94 16.44 -10.73 3.82
CA TYR A 94 17.28 -11.11 4.96
C TYR A 94 17.17 -12.58 5.27
N ASP A 95 18.27 -13.14 5.77
CA ASP A 95 18.36 -14.49 6.29
C ASP A 95 19.25 -14.48 7.53
N THR A 96 18.61 -14.71 8.68
CA THR A 96 19.26 -14.72 10.00
C THR A 96 19.43 -16.14 10.56
N ARG A 97 19.27 -17.17 9.71
CA ARG A 97 19.50 -18.56 10.11
C ARG A 97 20.99 -18.81 10.37
N ASN A 98 21.27 -19.85 11.15
CA ASN A 98 22.62 -20.36 11.43
C ASN A 98 23.61 -19.32 12.02
N ASN A 99 23.11 -18.39 12.84
CA ASN A 99 23.90 -17.27 13.40
C ASN A 99 24.53 -16.36 12.32
N GLY A 100 24.05 -16.46 11.08
CA GLY A 100 24.41 -15.55 10.00
C GLY A 100 23.54 -14.30 10.02
N TRP A 101 24.03 -13.24 9.39
CA TRP A 101 23.22 -12.07 9.03
C TRP A 101 23.46 -11.78 7.55
N ILE A 102 22.69 -12.43 6.68
CA ILE A 102 22.80 -12.24 5.23
C ILE A 102 21.73 -11.25 4.81
N GLN A 103 22.13 -10.24 4.05
CA GLN A 103 21.21 -9.28 3.42
C GLN A 103 21.55 -9.14 1.95
N ILE A 104 20.53 -9.25 1.10
CA ILE A 104 20.63 -8.96 -0.34
C ILE A 104 19.73 -7.77 -0.59
N ARG A 105 20.34 -6.63 -0.94
CA ARG A 105 19.68 -5.33 -1.05
C ARG A 105 19.66 -4.87 -2.51
N THR A 106 18.50 -4.42 -2.97
CA THR A 106 18.31 -3.77 -4.27
C THR A 106 17.70 -2.41 -4.05
N TYR A 107 18.22 -1.38 -4.71
CA TYR A 107 17.69 -0.03 -4.65
C TYR A 107 17.09 0.35 -6.00
N LEU A 108 15.89 0.94 -5.97
CA LEU A 108 15.21 1.52 -7.13
C LEU A 108 15.36 3.04 -7.17
#